data_AF-A0A6G2DXH1-F1
#
_entry.id   AF-A0A6G2DXH1-F1
#
_cell.length_a   1.000
_cell.length_b   1.000
_cell.length_c   1.000
_cell.angle_alpha   90.00
_cell.angle_beta   90.00
_cell.angle_gamma   90.00
#
_symmetry.space_group_name_H-M   'P 1'
#
loop_
_entity.id
_entity.type
_entity.pdbx_description
1 polymer ?
#
loop_
_entity_poly.entity_id
_entity_poly.type
_entity_poly.pdbx_seq_one_letter_code
_entity_poly.pdbx_strand_id
1 'polypeptide(L)' 'MLSLQNLVLKFDGESILENVNLNFKPGEVTVITGHSGTGKSSLLK' A
#
# COMPACT_ATOMS: atom_id res chain seq x y z
N MET A 1 -15.04 -5.59 -4.04
CA MET A 1 -13.81 -5.27 -4.80
C MET A 1 -13.29 -3.97 -4.24
N LEU A 2 -12.04 -3.92 -3.80
CA LEU A 2 -11.39 -2.72 -3.26
C LEU A 2 -10.27 -2.31 -4.24
N SER A 3 -10.17 -1.02 -4.57
CA SER A 3 -9.18 -0.50 -5.51
C SER A 3 -8.51 0.72 -4.90
N LEU A 4 -7.19 0.78 -5.03
CA LEU A 4 -6.34 1.92 -4.72
C LEU A 4 -5.74 2.43 -6.02
N GLN A 5 -5.85 3.72 -6.28
CA GLN A 5 -5.29 4.36 -7.47
C GLN A 5 -4.42 5.54 -7.05
N ASN A 6 -3.19 5.59 -7.54
CA ASN A 6 -2.20 6.63 -7.28
C ASN A 6 -2.07 6.99 -5.79
N LEU A 7 -2.09 5.99 -4.90
CA LEU A 7 -1.96 6.21 -3.47
C LEU A 7 -0.58 6.79 -3.17
N VAL A 8 -0.58 7.92 -2.48
CA VAL A 8 0.62 8.57 -1.92
C VAL A 8 0.43 8.67 -0.41
N LEU A 9 1.40 8.18 0.35
CA LEU A 9 1.39 8.25 1.80
C LEU A 9 2.67 8.93 2.27
N LYS A 10 2.49 9.99 3.07
CA LYS A 10 3.59 10.79 3.63
C LYS A 10 3.57 10.77 5.14
N PHE A 11 4.75 10.71 5.75
CA PHE A 11 4.95 10.96 7.17
C PHE A 11 6.00 12.05 7.31
N ASP A 12 5.71 13.06 8.13
CA ASP A 12 6.60 14.20 8.37
C ASP A 12 7.10 14.89 7.08
N GLY A 13 6.26 14.90 6.04
CA GLY A 13 6.57 15.48 4.72
C GLY A 13 7.31 14.55 3.76
N GLU A 14 7.89 13.46 4.26
CA GLU A 14 8.59 12.44 3.47
C GLU A 14 7.61 11.41 2.91
N SER A 15 7.76 11.10 1.62
CA SER A 15 6.96 10.05 0.97
C SER A 15 7.44 8.66 1.38
N ILE A 16 6.53 7.86 1.94
CA ILE A 16 6.76 6.43 2.21
C ILE A 16 6.22 5.57 1.08
N LEU A 17 5.08 5.96 0.51
CA LEU A 17 4.48 5.31 -0.65
C LEU A 17 4.22 6.36 -1.72
N GLU A 18 4.59 6.04 -2.95
CA GLU A 18 4.32 6.89 -4.11
C GLU A 18 3.73 6.05 -5.24
N ASN A 19 2.65 6.55 -5.85
CA ASN A 19 2.02 5.94 -7.01
C ASN A 19 1.64 4.45 -6.81
N VAL A 20 1.13 4.10 -5.63
CA VAL A 20 0.70 2.72 -5.36
C VAL A 20 -0.68 2.48 -5.97
N ASN A 21 -0.76 1.47 -6.85
CA ASN A 21 -1.96 1.05 -7.54
C ASN A 21 -2.22 -0.43 -7.25
N LEU A 22 -3.34 -0.76 -6.60
CA LEU A 22 -3.65 -2.11 -6.14
C LEU A 22 -5.14 -2.41 -6.30
N ASN A 23 -5.46 -3.67 -6.60
CA ASN A 23 -6.83 -4.17 -6.69
C ASN A 23 -6.97 -5.44 -5.84
N PHE A 24 -7.88 -5.42 -4.88
CA PHE A 24 -8.25 -6.56 -4.06
C PHE A 24 -9.60 -7.13 -4.51
N LYS A 25 -9.59 -8.40 -4.90
CA LYS A 25 -10.79 -9.10 -5.35
C LYS A 25 -11.45 -9.86 -4.21
N PRO A 26 -12.79 -9.93 -4.16
CA PRO A 26 -13.49 -10.78 -3.20
C PRO A 26 -13.08 -12.24 -3.34
N GLY A 27 -12.87 -12.93 -2.22
CA GLY A 27 -12.54 -14.35 -2.19
C GLY A 27 -11.05 -14.68 -2.41
N GLU A 28 -10.18 -13.68 -2.60
CA GLU A 28 -8.74 -13.89 -2.74
C GLU A 28 -8.00 -13.54 -1.43
N VAL A 29 -6.93 -14.28 -1.14
CA VAL A 29 -5.97 -13.93 -0.08
C VAL A 29 -4.80 -13.21 -0.74
N THR A 30 -4.62 -11.93 -0.41
CA THR A 30 -3.51 -11.11 -0.90
C THR A 30 -2.42 -11.01 0.14
N VAL A 31 -1.16 -11.23 -0.26
CA VAL A 31 0.02 -11.10 0.60
C VAL A 31 0.84 -9.88 0.17
N ILE A 32 1.12 -9.00 1.13
CA ILE A 32 2.01 -7.85 0.94
C ILE A 32 3.34 -8.17 1.62
N THR A 33 4.43 -8.22 0.85
CA THR A 33 5.77 -8.60 1.31
C THR A 33 6.84 -7.58 0.85
N GLY A 34 8.04 -7.68 1.42
CA GLY A 34 9.15 -6.76 1.17
C GLY A 34 9.97 -6.44 2.42
N HIS A 35 11.15 -5.87 2.23
CA HIS A 35 12.09 -5.51 3.30
C HIS A 35 11.49 -4.60 4.38
N SER A 36 12.05 -4.60 5.59
CA SER A 36 11.61 -3.67 6.64
C SER A 36 11.73 -2.22 6.18
N GLY A 37 10.78 -1.37 6.60
CA GLY A 37 10.76 0.06 6.23
C GLY A 37 10.12 0.40 4.87
N THR A 38 9.77 -0.58 4.03
CA THR A 38 9.19 -0.32 2.69
C THR A 38 7.71 0.10 2.68
N GLY A 39 7.15 0.51 3.83
CA GLY A 39 5.77 1.02 3.88
C GLY A 39 4.65 -0.02 3.91
N LYS A 40 4.92 -1.32 4.10
CA LYS A 40 3.88 -2.38 4.13
C LYS A 40 2.82 -2.17 5.22
N SER A 41 3.24 -1.93 6.47
CA SER A 41 2.31 -1.65 7.55
C SER A 41 1.63 -0.29 7.38
N SER A 42 2.32 0.66 6.74
CA SER A 42 1.77 1.97 6.42
C SER A 42 0.70 1.90 5.33
N LEU A 43 0.82 0.96 4.37
CA LEU A 43 -0.19 0.68 3.34
C LEU A 43 -1.48 0.09 3.91
N LEU A 44 -1.41 -0.58 5.07
CA LEU A 44 -2.55 -1.26 5.71
C LEU A 44 -3.22 -0.44 6.82
N LYS A 45 -2.62 0.70 7.23
CA LYS A 45 -3.22 1.65 8.17
C LYS A 45 -4.07 2.67 7.42
#